data_AF-Q9Z9C9-F1
#
_entry.id   AF-Q9Z9C9-F1
#
_cell.length_a   1.000
_cell.length_b   1.000
_cell.length_c   1.000
_cell.angle_alpha   90.00
_cell.angle_beta   90.00
_cell.angle_gamma   90.00
#
_symmetry.space_group_name_H-M   'P 1'
#
loop_
_entity.id
_entity.type
_entity.pdbx_description
1 polymer ?
#
loop_
_entity_poly.entity_id
_entity_poly.type
_entity_poly.pdbx_seq_one_letter_code
_entity_poly.pdbx_strand_id
1 'polypeptide(L)'
;MLSVCYSDPCLSDFCQGKRPLRIASRNSNLAKAQVHECISLLRSWYPKLWFQLSTTETTGDREKKIPLHLVENSYFFTDGVDALVHKGVCDLAIHSAKDLPETPSLPVVAITRCLHPADLLVYADHYVHEPLPLSPRLGSSSLRRSAVLKQLFPQGQILDIRGTIEERLDQLHRGHYDAIVLAKAASLRLHLHHAYSIELPPPYHALQGSLAITAKDHAGKWKQLFTPIHCHSS
;
A
#
# COMPACT_ATOMS: atom_id res chain seq x y z
N MET A 1 19.61 20.82 6.70
CA MET A 1 19.37 19.36 6.59
C MET A 1 19.80 18.81 5.24
N LEU A 2 19.33 19.39 4.11
CA LEU A 2 19.77 18.99 2.77
C LEU A 2 21.30 18.94 2.61
N SER A 3 22.00 20.01 3.03
CA SER A 3 23.47 20.10 2.91
C SER A 3 24.21 18.93 3.58
N VAL A 4 23.68 18.40 4.68
CA VAL A 4 24.26 17.27 5.40
C VAL A 4 24.19 16.00 4.57
N CYS A 5 23.08 15.75 3.87
CA CYS A 5 22.95 14.57 3.01
C CYS A 5 23.88 14.64 1.80
N TYR A 6 24.13 15.83 1.24
CA TYR A 6 25.04 16.02 0.11
C TYR A 6 26.52 15.88 0.48
N SER A 7 26.89 16.03 1.75
CA SER A 7 28.27 15.85 2.25
C SER A 7 28.49 14.54 3.01
N ASP A 8 27.43 13.77 3.30
CA ASP A 8 27.53 12.50 4.00
C ASP A 8 28.10 11.40 3.09
N PRO A 9 29.16 10.67 3.49
CA PRO A 9 29.77 9.62 2.66
C PRO A 9 28.84 8.46 2.30
N CYS A 10 27.81 8.20 3.10
CA CYS A 10 26.81 7.16 2.84
C CYS A 10 25.70 7.64 1.90
N LEU A 11 25.33 8.93 1.95
CA LEU A 11 24.15 9.46 1.26
C LEU A 11 24.46 10.26 -0.01
N SER A 12 25.63 10.90 -0.07
CA SER A 12 25.96 11.91 -1.08
C SER A 12 25.87 11.39 -2.51
N ASP A 13 26.33 10.17 -2.79
CA ASP A 13 26.25 9.58 -4.13
C ASP A 13 24.80 9.40 -4.61
N PHE A 14 23.87 9.09 -3.72
CA PHE A 14 22.44 9.03 -4.04
C PHE A 14 21.88 10.43 -4.31
N CYS A 15 22.16 11.39 -3.44
CA CYS A 15 21.69 12.78 -3.57
C CYS A 15 22.24 13.46 -4.84
N GLN A 16 23.47 13.14 -5.23
CA GLN A 16 24.14 13.68 -6.42
C GLN A 16 23.78 12.93 -7.71
N GLY A 17 23.02 11.84 -7.62
CA GLY A 17 22.64 11.01 -8.77
C GLY A 17 23.76 10.14 -9.34
N LYS A 18 24.86 9.95 -8.60
CA LYS A 18 25.99 9.09 -8.99
C LYS A 18 25.67 7.60 -8.81
N ARG A 19 24.76 7.28 -7.89
CA ARG A 19 24.33 5.92 -7.57
C ARG A 19 22.80 5.87 -7.45
N PRO A 20 22.13 4.84 -7.99
CA PRO A 20 20.69 4.67 -7.78
C PRO A 20 20.39 4.19 -6.36
N LEU A 21 19.25 4.61 -5.81
CA LEU A 21 18.62 3.88 -4.71
C LEU A 21 18.07 2.56 -5.24
N ARG A 22 18.54 1.42 -4.72
CA ARG A 22 17.99 0.10 -5.08
C ARG A 22 16.80 -0.17 -4.17
N ILE A 23 15.60 -0.19 -4.73
CA ILE A 23 14.35 -0.27 -3.98
C ILE A 23 13.69 -1.62 -4.23
N ALA A 24 13.31 -2.31 -3.16
CA ALA A 24 12.47 -3.50 -3.20
C ALA A 24 10.99 -3.13 -3.09
N SER A 25 10.13 -3.78 -3.88
CA SER A 25 8.67 -3.66 -3.76
C SER A 25 7.94 -4.92 -4.26
N ARG A 26 6.63 -5.01 -4.00
CA ARG A 26 5.79 -6.07 -4.59
C ARG A 26 5.65 -5.88 -6.09
N ASN A 27 5.49 -6.96 -6.83
CA ASN A 27 5.23 -6.92 -8.28
C ASN A 27 3.76 -6.61 -8.64
N SER A 28 3.15 -5.64 -7.97
CA SER A 28 1.82 -5.13 -8.33
C SER A 28 1.90 -3.70 -8.83
N ASN A 29 0.97 -3.28 -9.69
CA ASN A 29 0.95 -1.90 -10.19
C ASN A 29 0.78 -0.89 -9.06
N LEU A 30 -0.03 -1.21 -8.05
CA LEU A 30 -0.19 -0.36 -6.86
C LEU A 30 1.15 -0.17 -6.16
N ALA A 31 1.88 -1.24 -5.90
CA ALA A 31 3.17 -1.18 -5.21
C ALA A 31 4.23 -0.41 -6.01
N LYS A 32 4.25 -0.60 -7.34
CA LYS A 32 5.10 0.21 -8.25
C LYS A 32 4.73 1.70 -8.18
N ALA A 33 3.43 2.03 -8.23
CA ALA A 33 2.96 3.41 -8.11
C ALA A 33 3.37 4.06 -6.77
N GLN A 34 3.34 3.29 -5.66
CA GLN A 34 3.80 3.74 -4.35
C GLN A 34 5.31 4.06 -4.32
N VAL A 35 6.13 3.26 -5.00
CA VAL A 35 7.56 3.57 -5.16
C VAL A 35 7.73 4.88 -5.92
N HIS A 36 7.03 5.06 -7.04
CA HIS A 36 7.10 6.30 -7.82
C HIS A 36 6.63 7.53 -7.03
N GLU A 37 5.54 7.42 -6.25
CA GLU A 37 5.07 8.48 -5.35
C GLU A 37 6.17 8.88 -4.35
N CYS A 38 6.76 7.90 -3.67
CA CYS A 38 7.82 8.14 -2.69
C CYS A 38 9.04 8.83 -3.31
N ILE A 39 9.49 8.37 -4.49
CA ILE A 39 10.62 8.98 -5.19
C ILE A 39 10.29 10.37 -5.72
N SER A 40 9.06 10.57 -6.21
CA SER A 40 8.62 11.90 -6.64
C SER A 40 8.67 12.91 -5.49
N LEU A 41 8.22 12.52 -4.30
CA LEU A 41 8.31 13.35 -3.10
C LEU A 41 9.77 13.64 -2.70
N LEU A 42 10.65 12.63 -2.73
CA LEU A 42 12.07 12.82 -2.44
C LEU A 42 12.77 13.73 -3.45
N ARG A 43 12.40 13.68 -4.73
CA ARG A 43 13.02 14.52 -5.78
C ARG A 43 12.77 16.01 -5.60
N SER A 44 11.72 16.41 -4.90
CA SER A 44 11.53 17.81 -4.49
C SER A 44 12.65 18.32 -3.56
N TRP A 45 13.38 17.41 -2.92
CA TRP A 45 14.46 17.70 -1.98
C TRP A 45 15.84 17.30 -2.53
N TYR A 46 15.90 16.24 -3.32
CA TYR A 46 17.10 15.72 -3.96
C TYR A 46 16.87 15.56 -5.48
N PRO A 47 16.97 16.64 -6.27
CA PRO A 47 16.54 16.63 -7.67
C PRO A 47 17.26 15.64 -8.58
N LYS A 48 18.51 15.29 -8.27
CA LYS A 48 19.32 14.32 -9.04
C LYS A 48 19.10 12.87 -8.61
N LEU A 49 18.36 12.64 -7.53
CA LEU A 49 18.10 11.29 -7.02
C LEU A 49 17.32 10.47 -8.05
N TRP A 50 17.78 9.25 -8.25
CA TRP A 50 17.10 8.26 -9.09
C TRP A 50 17.21 6.88 -8.44
N PHE A 51 16.47 5.92 -8.98
CA PHE A 51 16.30 4.63 -8.35
C PHE A 51 16.31 3.50 -9.38
N GLN A 52 16.62 2.30 -8.89
CA GLN A 52 16.47 1.04 -9.58
C GLN A 52 15.49 0.19 -8.79
N LEU A 53 14.40 -0.25 -9.43
CA LEU A 53 13.37 -1.05 -8.80
C LEU A 53 13.61 -2.54 -9.01
N SER A 54 13.60 -3.31 -7.92
CA SER A 54 13.51 -4.77 -7.96
C SER A 54 12.17 -5.20 -7.37
N THR A 55 11.36 -5.89 -8.16
CA THR A 55 10.06 -6.38 -7.72
C THR A 55 10.07 -7.87 -7.45
N THR A 56 9.25 -8.31 -6.51
CA THR A 56 9.07 -9.74 -6.22
C THR A 56 7.64 -10.05 -5.78
N GLU A 57 7.32 -11.33 -5.71
CA GLU A 57 6.06 -11.83 -5.17
C GLU A 57 6.24 -12.29 -3.72
N THR A 58 5.32 -11.89 -2.88
CA THR A 58 5.23 -12.31 -1.47
C THR A 58 4.49 -13.63 -1.35
N THR A 59 4.50 -14.25 -0.16
CA THR A 59 3.65 -15.43 0.09
C THR A 59 2.17 -15.09 -0.15
N GLY A 60 1.72 -13.89 0.22
CA GLY A 60 0.34 -13.45 0.04
C GLY A 60 -0.06 -13.09 -1.37
N ASP A 61 0.90 -12.87 -2.26
CA ASP A 61 0.65 -12.77 -3.70
C ASP A 61 0.36 -14.16 -4.30
N ARG A 62 1.08 -15.19 -3.85
CA ARG A 62 1.00 -16.56 -4.35
C ARG A 62 -0.15 -17.37 -3.72
N GLU A 63 -0.35 -17.22 -2.42
CA GLU A 63 -1.36 -17.97 -1.66
C GLU A 63 -2.67 -17.19 -1.55
N LYS A 64 -3.63 -17.54 -2.40
CA LYS A 64 -4.94 -16.87 -2.50
C LYS A 64 -6.08 -17.59 -1.76
N LYS A 65 -5.85 -18.74 -1.11
CA LYS A 65 -6.89 -19.53 -0.41
C LYS A 65 -7.02 -19.20 1.07
N ILE A 66 -5.93 -18.79 1.72
CA ILE A 66 -5.96 -18.45 3.15
C ILE A 66 -6.79 -17.17 3.37
N PRO A 67 -7.81 -17.17 4.24
CA PRO A 67 -8.54 -15.95 4.58
C PRO A 67 -7.62 -14.83 5.11
N LEU A 68 -7.77 -13.61 4.62
CA LEU A 68 -6.82 -12.52 4.93
C LEU A 68 -6.76 -12.17 6.42
N HIS A 69 -7.87 -12.27 7.13
CA HIS A 69 -7.92 -12.00 8.58
C HIS A 69 -7.07 -12.96 9.43
N LEU A 70 -6.74 -14.15 8.92
CA LEU A 70 -5.87 -15.11 9.62
C LEU A 70 -4.37 -14.78 9.49
N VAL A 71 -4.03 -13.87 8.57
CA VAL A 71 -2.65 -13.48 8.25
C VAL A 71 -2.44 -11.97 8.38
N GLU A 72 -3.42 -11.24 8.91
CA GLU A 72 -3.27 -9.82 9.27
C GLU A 72 -2.10 -9.66 10.27
N ASN A 73 -1.32 -8.58 10.14
CA ASN A 73 -0.14 -8.28 10.96
C ASN A 73 1.00 -9.33 10.89
N SER A 74 1.04 -10.16 9.86
CA SER A 74 2.13 -11.11 9.60
C SER A 74 3.03 -10.66 8.43
N TYR A 75 4.13 -11.37 8.21
CA TYR A 75 5.03 -11.13 7.07
C TYR A 75 4.45 -11.52 5.70
N PHE A 76 3.19 -11.98 5.65
CA PHE A 76 2.55 -12.53 4.46
C PHE A 76 2.59 -11.61 3.24
N PHE A 77 2.64 -10.28 3.42
CA PHE A 77 2.76 -9.30 2.34
C PHE A 77 4.08 -8.53 2.32
N THR A 78 5.05 -8.89 3.16
CA THR A 78 6.35 -8.20 3.23
C THR A 78 7.54 -9.12 2.99
N ASP A 79 7.41 -10.42 3.25
CA ASP A 79 8.49 -11.41 3.28
C ASP A 79 9.43 -11.39 2.06
N GLY A 80 8.89 -11.51 0.85
CA GLY A 80 9.68 -11.51 -0.38
C GLY A 80 10.42 -10.19 -0.59
N VAL A 81 9.75 -9.09 -0.27
CA VAL A 81 10.30 -7.73 -0.42
C VAL A 81 11.42 -7.50 0.60
N ASP A 82 11.18 -7.82 1.87
CA ASP A 82 12.14 -7.68 2.96
C ASP A 82 13.37 -8.56 2.72
N ALA A 83 13.19 -9.75 2.13
CA ALA A 83 14.29 -10.65 1.80
C ALA A 83 15.29 -10.05 0.80
N LEU A 84 14.85 -9.19 -0.13
CA LEU A 84 15.76 -8.50 -1.06
C LEU A 84 16.66 -7.49 -0.34
N VAL A 85 16.14 -6.84 0.70
CA VAL A 85 16.92 -5.92 1.53
C VAL A 85 17.85 -6.69 2.48
N HIS A 86 17.35 -7.76 3.12
CA HIS A 86 18.18 -8.59 4.00
C HIS A 86 19.41 -9.19 3.30
N LYS A 87 19.25 -9.59 2.02
CA LYS A 87 20.30 -10.14 1.16
C LYS A 87 21.22 -9.08 0.53
N GLY A 88 20.95 -7.78 0.74
CA GLY A 88 21.75 -6.69 0.16
C GLY A 88 21.53 -6.45 -1.34
N VAL A 89 20.50 -7.07 -1.93
CA VAL A 89 20.10 -6.85 -3.33
C VAL A 89 19.54 -5.42 -3.48
N CYS A 90 18.73 -5.00 -2.50
CA CYS A 90 18.18 -3.66 -2.41
C CYS A 90 18.70 -2.94 -1.15
N ASP A 91 18.77 -1.61 -1.23
CA ASP A 91 19.16 -0.75 -0.10
C ASP A 91 18.00 -0.58 0.88
N LEU A 92 16.76 -0.53 0.37
CA LEU A 92 15.54 -0.32 1.15
C LEU A 92 14.31 -0.96 0.48
N ALA A 93 13.22 -1.07 1.23
CA ALA A 93 11.92 -1.51 0.74
C ALA A 93 10.83 -0.47 0.99
N ILE A 94 9.81 -0.46 0.13
CA ILE A 94 8.63 0.38 0.25
C ILE A 94 7.37 -0.50 0.31
N HIS A 95 6.58 -0.32 1.36
CA HIS A 95 5.36 -1.05 1.64
C HIS A 95 4.17 -0.10 1.83
N SER A 96 2.95 -0.62 1.69
CA SER A 96 1.79 -0.01 2.35
C SER A 96 2.00 -0.09 3.86
N ALA A 97 1.94 1.04 4.58
CA ALA A 97 2.25 1.05 6.01
C ALA A 97 1.31 0.16 6.84
N LYS A 98 0.04 0.04 6.42
CA LYS A 98 -0.95 -0.85 7.05
C LYS A 98 -0.71 -2.35 6.85
N ASP A 99 0.16 -2.72 5.91
CA ASP A 99 0.46 -4.13 5.60
C ASP A 99 1.74 -4.59 6.32
N LEU A 100 2.38 -3.72 7.10
CA LEU A 100 3.51 -4.12 7.95
C LEU A 100 3.02 -5.00 9.10
N PRO A 101 3.81 -6.02 9.49
CA PRO A 101 3.54 -6.77 10.71
C PRO A 101 3.76 -5.90 11.95
N GLU A 102 3.23 -6.35 13.09
CA GLU A 102 3.39 -5.66 14.37
C GLU A 102 4.87 -5.46 14.74
N THR A 103 5.71 -6.46 14.45
CA THR A 103 7.17 -6.35 14.55
C THR A 103 7.80 -6.49 13.16
N PRO A 104 8.10 -5.38 12.47
CA PRO A 104 8.80 -5.38 11.19
C PRO A 104 10.14 -6.14 11.25
N SER A 105 10.42 -6.92 10.20
CA SER A 105 11.68 -7.65 10.02
C SER A 105 12.88 -6.71 9.83
N LEU A 106 12.60 -5.50 9.32
CA LEU A 106 13.55 -4.45 9.02
C LEU A 106 13.13 -3.16 9.74
N PRO A 107 14.10 -2.37 10.24
CA PRO A 107 13.81 -1.06 10.82
C PRO A 107 13.01 -0.17 9.87
N VAL A 108 11.90 0.39 10.38
CA VAL A 108 11.16 1.45 9.69
C VAL A 108 11.95 2.75 9.81
N VAL A 109 12.36 3.30 8.66
CA VAL A 109 13.17 4.53 8.57
C VAL A 109 12.34 5.76 8.23
N ALA A 110 11.16 5.55 7.65
CA ALA A 110 10.15 6.60 7.49
C ALA A 110 8.76 6.00 7.26
N ILE A 111 7.75 6.75 7.69
CA ILE A 111 6.35 6.59 7.29
C ILE A 111 5.93 7.87 6.61
N THR A 112 5.34 7.82 5.42
CA THR A 112 4.87 9.00 4.69
C THR A 112 3.56 9.52 5.28
N ARG A 113 3.23 10.77 4.95
CA ARG A 113 1.88 11.30 5.21
C ARG A 113 0.83 10.42 4.53
N CYS A 114 -0.33 10.33 5.15
CA CYS A 114 -1.46 9.59 4.61
C CYS A 114 -2.00 10.31 3.37
N LEU A 115 -2.12 9.58 2.25
CA LEU A 115 -2.77 10.10 1.04
C LEU A 115 -4.28 10.23 1.24
N HIS A 116 -4.93 9.17 1.73
CA HIS A 116 -6.34 9.18 2.12
C HIS A 116 -6.65 7.96 3.01
N PRO A 117 -7.30 8.13 4.18
CA PRO A 117 -7.54 7.01 5.10
C PRO A 117 -8.74 6.15 4.71
N ALA A 118 -9.73 6.75 4.02
CA ALA A 118 -11.01 6.11 3.82
C ALA A 118 -11.02 4.86 2.91
N ASP A 119 -12.04 4.05 3.13
CA ASP A 119 -12.43 2.93 2.30
C ASP A 119 -13.60 3.35 1.38
N LEU A 120 -13.58 2.90 0.13
CA LEU A 120 -14.67 3.06 -0.82
C LEU A 120 -15.44 1.74 -0.94
N LEU A 121 -16.75 1.82 -1.01
CA LEU A 121 -17.60 0.76 -1.56
C LEU A 121 -17.86 1.07 -3.03
N VAL A 122 -17.28 0.26 -3.91
CA VAL A 122 -17.37 0.40 -5.37
C VAL A 122 -18.43 -0.56 -5.88
N TYR A 123 -19.42 -0.03 -6.59
CA TYR A 123 -20.59 -0.77 -7.06
C TYR A 123 -20.35 -1.30 -8.46
N ALA A 124 -20.94 -2.44 -8.79
CA ALA A 124 -21.01 -2.91 -10.17
C ALA A 124 -21.84 -1.93 -11.01
N ASP A 125 -21.49 -1.76 -12.29
CA ASP A 125 -22.03 -0.70 -13.15
C ASP A 125 -23.56 -0.74 -13.29
N HIS A 126 -24.19 -1.91 -13.19
CA HIS A 126 -25.64 -2.02 -13.25
C HIS A 126 -26.36 -1.37 -12.06
N TYR A 127 -25.67 -1.12 -10.95
CA TYR A 127 -26.20 -0.41 -9.77
C TYR A 127 -25.95 1.10 -9.77
N VAL A 128 -25.46 1.68 -10.88
CA VAL A 128 -25.32 3.15 -10.99
C VAL A 128 -26.69 3.84 -10.93
N HIS A 129 -27.72 3.20 -11.50
CA HIS A 129 -29.09 3.72 -11.56
C HIS A 129 -30.13 2.81 -10.89
N GLU A 130 -29.69 1.68 -10.35
CA GLU A 130 -30.55 0.71 -9.68
C GLU A 130 -30.09 0.50 -8.24
N PRO A 131 -31.00 0.35 -7.27
CA PRO A 131 -30.62 0.05 -5.90
C PRO A 131 -29.98 -1.35 -5.82
N LEU A 132 -29.08 -1.54 -4.85
CA LEU A 132 -28.62 -2.88 -4.48
C LEU A 132 -29.82 -3.77 -4.09
N PRO A 133 -29.74 -5.10 -4.34
CA PRO A 133 -30.75 -6.03 -3.86
C PRO A 133 -30.79 -6.02 -2.33
N LEU A 134 -31.84 -6.62 -1.74
CA LEU A 134 -31.99 -6.68 -0.29
C LEU A 134 -30.83 -7.40 0.42
N SER A 135 -30.27 -8.43 -0.22
CA SER A 135 -29.14 -9.23 0.27
C SER A 135 -27.98 -9.16 -0.74
N PRO A 136 -27.27 -8.01 -0.83
CA PRO A 136 -26.21 -7.84 -1.82
C PRO A 136 -24.98 -8.68 -1.48
N ARG A 137 -24.28 -9.16 -2.51
CA ARG A 137 -22.98 -9.84 -2.43
C ARG A 137 -21.87 -8.80 -2.36
N LEU A 138 -21.28 -8.64 -1.18
CA LEU A 138 -20.30 -7.59 -0.90
C LEU A 138 -18.90 -8.17 -0.73
N GLY A 139 -17.96 -7.78 -1.59
CA GLY A 139 -16.58 -8.28 -1.57
C GLY A 139 -15.70 -7.57 -0.54
N SER A 140 -15.35 -8.26 0.54
CA SER A 140 -14.38 -7.80 1.56
C SER A 140 -13.82 -8.97 2.34
N SER A 141 -12.51 -8.99 2.55
CA SER A 141 -11.81 -10.03 3.33
C SER A 141 -11.18 -9.51 4.62
N SER A 142 -11.43 -8.25 4.98
CA SER A 142 -10.99 -7.65 6.24
C SER A 142 -12.12 -7.66 7.24
N LEU A 143 -11.88 -8.11 8.47
CA LEU A 143 -12.89 -8.13 9.54
C LEU A 143 -13.43 -6.72 9.82
N ARG A 144 -12.54 -5.72 9.89
CA ARG A 144 -12.92 -4.31 10.11
C ARG A 144 -13.89 -3.80 9.04
N ARG A 145 -13.54 -3.98 7.77
CA ARG A 145 -14.41 -3.55 6.66
C ARG A 145 -15.73 -4.32 6.65
N SER A 146 -15.69 -5.61 6.94
CA SER A 146 -16.87 -6.46 7.02
C SER A 146 -17.83 -6.03 8.14
N ALA A 147 -17.32 -5.60 9.29
CA ALA A 147 -18.14 -5.04 10.37
C ALA A 147 -18.88 -3.77 9.93
N VAL A 148 -18.20 -2.84 9.26
CA VAL A 148 -18.82 -1.63 8.71
C VAL A 148 -19.90 -1.99 7.67
N LEU A 149 -19.60 -2.92 6.77
CA LEU A 149 -20.58 -3.38 5.79
C LEU A 149 -21.80 -4.05 6.44
N LYS A 150 -21.62 -4.83 7.51
CA LYS A 150 -22.74 -5.45 8.23
C LYS A 150 -23.64 -4.44 8.94
N GLN A 151 -23.09 -3.29 9.35
CA GLN A 151 -23.90 -2.20 9.90
C GLN A 151 -24.74 -1.51 8.82
N LEU A 152 -24.16 -1.28 7.63
CA LEU A 152 -24.84 -0.61 6.52
C LEU A 152 -25.80 -1.53 5.76
N PHE A 153 -25.44 -2.80 5.61
CA PHE A 153 -26.18 -3.83 4.89
C PHE A 153 -26.38 -5.06 5.79
N PRO A 154 -27.30 -5.00 6.78
CA PRO A 154 -27.52 -6.11 7.73
C PRO A 154 -27.81 -7.46 7.05
N GLN A 155 -28.54 -7.42 5.93
CA GLN A 155 -28.89 -8.59 5.13
C GLN A 155 -27.85 -8.91 4.03
N GLY A 156 -26.80 -8.10 3.87
CA GLY A 156 -25.76 -8.32 2.87
C GLY A 156 -24.90 -9.56 3.15
N GLN A 157 -24.55 -10.27 2.08
CA GLN A 157 -23.64 -11.41 2.12
C GLN A 157 -22.22 -10.91 1.92
N ILE A 158 -21.40 -10.97 2.98
CA ILE A 158 -19.98 -10.61 2.88
C ILE A 158 -19.23 -11.81 2.33
N LEU A 159 -18.58 -11.63 1.19
CA LEU A 159 -17.84 -12.66 0.48
C LEU A 159 -16.36 -12.28 0.45
N ASP A 160 -15.49 -13.26 0.70
CA ASP A 160 -14.06 -13.07 0.60
C ASP A 160 -13.67 -12.69 -0.84
N ILE A 161 -12.71 -11.77 -0.96
CA ILE A 161 -12.18 -11.32 -2.25
C ILE A 161 -10.65 -11.28 -2.23
N ARG A 162 -10.02 -11.82 -3.27
CA ARG A 162 -8.57 -11.93 -3.38
C ARG A 162 -8.06 -11.37 -4.70
N GLY A 163 -6.76 -11.10 -4.73
CA GLY A 163 -6.08 -10.54 -5.89
C GLY A 163 -5.66 -9.08 -5.73
N THR A 164 -4.99 -8.56 -6.78
CA THR A 164 -4.63 -7.15 -6.94
C THR A 164 -5.88 -6.27 -7.06
N ILE A 165 -5.73 -4.94 -7.06
CA ILE A 165 -6.87 -4.04 -7.18
C ILE A 165 -7.60 -4.27 -8.51
N GLU A 166 -6.84 -4.46 -9.58
CA GLU A 166 -7.35 -4.73 -10.92
C GLU A 166 -8.06 -6.08 -11.02
N GLU A 167 -7.48 -7.14 -10.43
CA GLU A 167 -8.13 -8.47 -10.37
C GLU A 167 -9.46 -8.41 -9.59
N ARG A 168 -9.54 -7.56 -8.56
CA ARG A 168 -10.78 -7.37 -7.78
C ARG A 168 -11.84 -6.62 -8.58
N LEU A 169 -11.44 -5.59 -9.31
CA LEU A 169 -12.34 -4.85 -10.21
C LEU A 169 -12.84 -5.74 -11.35
N ASP A 170 -11.98 -6.57 -11.95
CA ASP A 170 -12.39 -7.55 -12.95
C ASP A 170 -13.43 -8.54 -12.39
N GLN A 171 -13.26 -9.02 -11.15
CA GLN A 171 -14.27 -9.86 -10.50
C GLN A 171 -15.61 -9.12 -10.27
N LEU A 172 -15.57 -7.83 -9.92
CA LEU A 172 -16.77 -6.99 -9.83
C LEU A 172 -17.47 -6.90 -11.19
N HIS A 173 -16.73 -6.59 -12.26
CA HIS A 173 -17.28 -6.48 -13.62
C HIS A 173 -17.83 -7.81 -14.15
N ARG A 174 -17.27 -8.95 -13.72
CA ARG A 174 -17.80 -10.29 -14.03
C ARG A 174 -19.03 -10.70 -13.22
N GLY A 175 -19.52 -9.82 -12.34
CA GLY A 175 -20.74 -10.05 -11.57
C GLY A 175 -20.56 -11.05 -10.42
N HIS A 176 -19.32 -11.29 -9.96
CA HIS A 176 -19.08 -12.11 -8.76
C HIS A 176 -19.57 -11.40 -7.49
N TYR A 177 -19.58 -10.07 -7.51
CA TYR A 177 -20.00 -9.22 -6.40
C TYR A 177 -20.92 -8.12 -6.94
N ASP A 178 -21.80 -7.62 -6.08
CA ASP A 178 -22.66 -6.49 -6.35
C ASP A 178 -21.94 -5.16 -6.00
N ALA A 179 -21.06 -5.21 -4.98
CA ALA A 179 -20.11 -4.15 -4.68
C ALA A 179 -18.87 -4.72 -3.97
N ILE A 180 -17.73 -4.04 -4.06
CA ILE A 180 -16.47 -4.43 -3.40
C ILE A 180 -15.85 -3.28 -2.63
N VAL A 181 -15.06 -3.59 -1.59
CA VAL A 181 -14.37 -2.57 -0.79
C VAL A 181 -12.93 -2.38 -1.25
N LEU A 182 -12.58 -1.16 -1.64
CA LEU A 182 -11.22 -0.73 -2.01
C LEU A 182 -10.73 0.40 -1.10
N ALA A 183 -9.42 0.51 -0.88
CA ALA A 183 -8.89 1.69 -0.20
C ALA A 183 -8.94 2.88 -1.18
N LYS A 184 -9.44 4.04 -0.76
CA LYS A 184 -9.48 5.24 -1.61
C LYS A 184 -8.09 5.65 -2.09
N ALA A 185 -7.08 5.54 -1.23
CA ALA A 185 -5.69 5.77 -1.59
C ALA A 185 -5.18 4.83 -2.71
N ALA A 186 -5.68 3.60 -2.80
CA ALA A 186 -5.32 2.69 -3.89
C ALA A 186 -5.95 3.15 -5.22
N SER A 187 -7.22 3.55 -5.20
CA SER A 187 -7.91 4.13 -6.37
C SER A 187 -7.19 5.38 -6.87
N LEU A 188 -6.79 6.28 -5.98
CA LEU A 188 -6.08 7.52 -6.33
C LEU A 188 -4.71 7.24 -6.97
N ARG A 189 -3.90 6.32 -6.39
CA ARG A 189 -2.57 5.96 -6.92
C ARG A 189 -2.62 5.30 -8.29
N LEU A 190 -3.69 4.58 -8.58
CA LEU A 190 -3.89 3.89 -9.84
C LEU A 190 -4.72 4.69 -10.84
N HIS A 191 -5.10 5.93 -10.51
CA HIS A 191 -5.98 6.78 -11.32
C HIS A 191 -7.26 6.06 -11.77
N LEU A 192 -7.86 5.30 -10.86
CA LEU A 192 -9.06 4.51 -11.13
C LEU A 192 -10.31 5.40 -11.02
N HIS A 193 -11.14 5.31 -12.05
CA HIS A 193 -12.46 5.93 -12.08
C HIS A 193 -13.51 4.84 -11.89
N HIS A 194 -14.35 5.00 -10.87
CA HIS A 194 -15.44 4.09 -10.56
C HIS A 194 -16.75 4.73 -11.05
N ALA A 195 -17.57 3.99 -11.81
CA ALA A 195 -18.85 4.51 -12.30
C ALA A 195 -19.76 4.96 -11.13
N TYR A 196 -19.76 4.18 -10.05
CA TYR A 196 -20.38 4.56 -8.80
C TYR A 196 -19.62 4.01 -7.59
N SER A 197 -19.38 4.88 -6.61
CA SER A 197 -18.80 4.50 -5.33
C SER A 197 -19.23 5.44 -4.22
N ILE A 198 -19.34 4.92 -2.99
CA ILE A 198 -19.52 5.73 -1.79
C ILE A 198 -18.31 5.56 -0.88
N GLU A 199 -18.03 6.60 -0.10
CA GLU A 199 -17.07 6.49 1.01
C GLU A 199 -17.76 5.78 2.18
N LEU A 200 -17.16 4.70 2.68
CA LEU A 200 -17.63 4.01 3.87
C LEU A 200 -17.31 4.82 5.13
N PRO A 201 -18.13 4.77 6.18
CA PRO A 201 -17.82 5.45 7.44
C PRO A 201 -16.63 4.80 8.17
N PRO A 202 -16.00 5.51 9.12
CA PRO A 202 -14.99 4.95 10.02
C PRO A 202 -15.56 3.78 10.87
N PRO A 203 -14.70 2.97 11.51
CA PRO A 203 -13.26 3.17 11.70
C PRO A 203 -12.41 2.78 10.48
N TYR A 204 -11.44 3.63 10.15
CA TYR A 204 -10.38 3.33 9.18
C TYR A 204 -9.16 2.73 9.87
N HIS A 205 -8.35 1.97 9.12
CA HIS A 205 -7.06 1.53 9.64
C HIS A 205 -6.13 2.74 9.81
N ALA A 206 -5.47 2.87 10.97
CA ALA A 206 -4.70 4.06 11.34
C ALA A 206 -3.61 4.43 10.32
N LEU A 207 -2.97 3.43 9.72
CA LEU A 207 -1.92 3.61 8.70
C LEU A 207 -2.40 3.45 7.25
N GLN A 208 -3.72 3.39 7.00
CA GLN A 208 -4.20 3.30 5.62
C GLN A 208 -3.88 4.59 4.86
N GLY A 209 -3.36 4.43 3.63
CA GLY A 209 -2.98 5.54 2.77
C GLY A 209 -1.53 5.99 2.96
N SER A 210 -0.88 5.66 4.08
CA SER A 210 0.55 5.89 4.29
C SER A 210 1.42 4.79 3.69
N LEU A 211 2.66 5.14 3.35
CA LEU A 211 3.71 4.22 2.92
C LEU A 211 4.75 4.10 4.03
N ALA A 212 5.29 2.90 4.21
CA ALA A 212 6.39 2.66 5.12
C ALA A 212 7.65 2.32 4.32
N ILE A 213 8.75 2.94 4.70
CA ILE A 213 10.08 2.71 4.16
C ILE A 213 10.86 1.94 5.22
N THR A 214 11.37 0.77 4.86
CA THR A 214 12.19 -0.08 5.73
C THR A 214 13.59 -0.24 5.14
N ALA A 215 14.61 -0.29 5.98
CA ALA A 215 16.00 -0.49 5.56
C ALA A 215 16.80 -1.18 6.66
N LYS A 216 17.78 -1.99 6.26
CA LYS A 216 18.62 -2.76 7.20
C LYS A 216 19.79 -1.93 7.73
N ASP A 217 20.78 -1.71 6.87
CA ASP A 217 22.04 -1.07 7.26
C ASP A 217 21.88 0.45 7.31
N HIS A 218 22.64 1.12 8.16
CA HIS A 218 22.65 2.58 8.27
C HIS A 218 21.26 3.21 8.52
N ALA A 219 20.37 2.56 9.27
CA ALA A 219 19.01 3.05 9.55
C ALA A 219 18.96 4.53 9.99
N GLY A 220 19.94 5.00 10.77
CA GLY A 220 20.05 6.41 11.14
C GLY A 220 20.29 7.36 9.95
N LYS A 221 21.10 6.95 8.96
CA LYS A 221 21.34 7.71 7.73
C LYS A 221 20.12 7.69 6.81
N TRP A 222 19.45 6.55 6.70
CA TRP A 222 18.19 6.49 5.97
C TRP A 222 17.12 7.40 6.60
N LYS A 223 16.99 7.41 7.93
CA LYS A 223 16.11 8.37 8.62
C LYS A 223 16.43 9.81 8.25
N GLN A 224 17.71 10.19 8.15
CA GLN A 224 18.12 11.52 7.70
C GLN A 224 17.70 11.82 6.26
N LEU A 225 17.96 10.89 5.33
CA LEU A 225 17.57 11.05 3.92
C LEU A 225 16.05 11.23 3.76
N PHE A 226 15.26 10.43 4.47
CA PHE A 226 13.80 10.39 4.38
C PHE A 226 13.08 11.38 5.30
N THR A 227 13.78 12.11 6.16
CA THR A 227 13.19 13.12 7.05
C THR A 227 12.23 14.07 6.33
N PRO A 228 12.52 14.60 5.12
CA PRO A 228 11.63 15.54 4.46
C PRO A 228 10.25 14.98 4.06
N ILE A 229 10.11 13.66 3.93
CA ILE A 229 8.84 13.01 3.57
C ILE A 229 8.23 12.22 4.72
N HIS A 230 8.91 12.14 5.86
CA HIS A 230 8.41 11.47 7.04
C HIS A 230 7.27 12.27 7.67
N CYS A 231 6.15 11.60 7.93
CA CYS A 231 5.06 12.13 8.72
C CYS A 231 5.50 12.22 10.18
N HIS A 232 5.89 13.42 10.61
CA HIS A 232 5.96 13.74 12.03
C HIS A 232 4.53 13.69 12.57
N SER A 233 4.20 12.66 13.35
CA SER A 233 3.01 12.67 14.18
C SER A 233 3.08 13.91 15.07
N SER A 234 2.15 14.84 14.86
CA SER A 234 1.88 15.94 15.80
C SER A 234 1.43 15.39 17.15
#